data_AF-A0A0B2R7E3-F1
#
_entry.id   AF-A0A0B2R7E3-F1
#
_cell.length_a   1.000
_cell.length_b   1.000
_cell.length_c   1.000
_cell.angle_alpha   90.00
_cell.angle_beta   90.00
_cell.angle_gamma   90.00
#
_symmetry.space_group_name_H-M   'P 1'
#
loop_
_entity.id
_entity.type
_entity.pdbx_description
1 polymer ?
#
loop_
_entity_poly.entity_id
_entity_poly.type
_entity_poly.pdbx_seq_one_letter_code
_entity_poly.pdbx_strand_id
1 'polypeptide(L)'
;MERKWGKVFGDAAYRQWKWHVASKNREKISSNPHNQKGIFAFLRGGFLPFIWIKAKSEKGTESSSSLPEDSIAALYLSLESGKFWFPAQVYNRENGHAGFMLSCYDAQLCYDSRSDTFLARYSPHGRWTTEENIQWDRLRVPPIATSPHALHISDCLDDLRPGDHIEIQWRRNKEFPYGWWYGVIGHLEQCQGHGNHCHCHYNDIVILEFTQYTAGSRWRQTVINRKHHIEKGNEIDGFYGGIRKLHSKEEIARWKNLWPTKIVIHD
;
A
#
# COMPACT_ATOMS: atom_id res chain seq x y z
N MET A 1 -0.86 -8.37 18.88
CA MET A 1 -0.49 -7.80 17.57
C MET A 1 -0.67 -8.81 16.45
N GLU A 2 0.17 -9.85 16.36
CA GLU A 2 0.24 -10.75 15.20
C GLU A 2 -1.09 -11.39 14.77
N ARG A 3 -1.88 -11.91 15.73
CA ARG A 3 -3.14 -12.63 15.43
C ARG A 3 -4.14 -11.80 14.60
N LYS A 4 -4.30 -10.51 14.94
CA LYS A 4 -5.26 -9.61 14.26
C LYS A 4 -4.58 -8.84 13.14
N TRP A 5 -3.44 -8.22 13.45
CA TRP A 5 -2.80 -7.23 12.59
C TRP A 5 -1.76 -7.82 11.64
N GLY A 6 -1.25 -9.03 11.89
CA GLY A 6 -0.11 -9.59 11.14
C GLY A 6 -0.36 -9.82 9.65
N LYS A 7 -1.63 -9.85 9.20
CA LYS A 7 -1.98 -9.98 7.78
C LYS A 7 -1.93 -8.68 6.99
N VAL A 8 -1.94 -7.53 7.68
CA VAL A 8 -2.04 -6.20 7.06
C VAL A 8 -0.95 -5.23 7.53
N PHE A 9 -0.41 -5.45 8.72
CA PHE A 9 0.60 -4.62 9.36
C PHE A 9 1.96 -5.32 9.31
N GLY A 10 2.87 -4.81 8.48
CA GLY A 10 4.23 -5.35 8.33
C GLY A 10 5.34 -4.34 8.64
N ASP A 11 6.55 -4.65 8.21
CA ASP A 11 7.76 -3.88 8.56
C ASP A 11 7.73 -2.41 8.09
N ALA A 12 7.14 -2.14 6.92
CA ALA A 12 6.97 -0.77 6.44
C ALA A 12 6.07 0.04 7.39
N ALA A 13 4.97 -0.56 7.86
CA ALA A 13 4.06 0.05 8.82
C ALA A 13 4.71 0.24 10.18
N TYR A 14 5.49 -0.75 10.63
CA TYR A 14 6.23 -0.66 11.89
C TYR A 14 7.30 0.45 11.85
N ARG A 15 8.01 0.61 10.72
CA ARG A 15 8.95 1.72 10.53
C ARG A 15 8.24 3.08 10.58
N GLN A 16 7.09 3.21 9.90
CA GLN A 16 6.30 4.44 9.95
C GLN A 16 5.80 4.76 11.37
N TRP A 17 5.43 3.74 12.16
CA TRP A 17 5.05 3.92 13.55
C TRP A 17 6.20 4.48 14.40
N LYS A 18 7.41 3.91 14.29
CA LYS A 18 8.58 4.40 15.02
C LYS A 18 8.87 5.87 14.71
N TRP A 19 8.71 6.28 13.45
CA TRP A 19 8.88 7.66 13.03
C TRP A 19 7.79 8.58 13.59
N HIS A 20 6.54 8.12 13.60
CA HIS A 20 5.41 8.84 14.20
C HIS A 20 5.62 9.12 15.70
N VAL A 21 6.07 8.11 16.46
CA VAL A 21 6.38 8.26 17.89
C VAL A 21 7.56 9.22 18.09
N ALA A 22 8.62 9.09 17.30
CA ALA A 22 9.78 9.97 17.39
C ALA A 22 9.42 11.44 17.08
N SER A 23 8.55 11.69 16.10
CA SER A 23 8.06 13.03 15.74
C SER A 23 7.27 13.66 16.89
N LYS A 24 6.33 12.91 17.48
CA LYS A 24 5.55 13.38 18.63
C LYS A 24 6.42 13.71 19.84
N ASN A 25 7.42 12.88 20.12
CA ASN A 25 8.37 13.15 21.20
C ASN A 25 9.17 14.42 20.93
N ARG A 26 9.59 14.67 19.69
CA ARG A 26 10.29 15.91 19.30
C ARG A 26 9.41 17.14 19.44
N GLU A 27 8.14 17.07 19.02
CA GLU A 27 7.17 18.15 19.18
C GLU A 27 6.94 18.48 20.66
N LYS A 28 6.77 17.48 21.53
CA LYS A 28 6.63 17.67 22.98
C LYS A 28 7.84 18.33 23.62
N ILE A 29 9.06 17.94 23.21
CA ILE A 29 10.30 18.56 23.68
C ILE A 29 10.37 20.02 23.19
N SER A 30 9.99 20.29 21.94
CA SER A 30 9.99 21.64 21.37
C SER A 30 8.88 22.53 21.95
N SER A 31 7.76 21.97 22.40
CA SER A 31 6.63 22.69 22.97
C SER A 31 6.76 22.93 24.47
N ASN A 32 7.87 22.53 25.09
CA ASN A 32 8.17 22.81 26.50
C ASN A 32 8.86 24.18 26.60
N PRO A 33 8.18 25.27 27.05
CA PRO A 33 8.74 26.61 27.11
C PRO A 33 9.57 26.80 28.38
N HIS A 34 10.46 25.86 28.71
CA HIS A 34 11.27 25.91 29.92
C HIS A 34 12.76 25.90 29.60
N ASN A 35 13.23 26.89 28.85
CA ASN A 35 14.53 27.58 29.03
C ASN A 35 14.84 28.50 27.83
N GLN A 36 14.12 29.61 27.71
CA GLN A 36 14.71 30.82 27.11
C GLN A 36 14.79 31.90 28.18
N LYS A 37 15.85 31.82 29.00
CA LYS A 37 16.38 32.98 29.73
C LYS A 37 17.56 33.50 28.93
N GLY A 38 17.43 34.69 28.34
CA GLY A 38 18.53 35.31 27.59
C GLY A 38 18.16 36.58 26.80
N ILE A 39 17.89 37.66 27.53
CA ILE A 39 18.24 39.07 27.23
C ILE A 39 17.85 39.61 25.84
N PHE A 40 16.82 40.48 25.79
CA PHE A 40 16.95 41.86 25.30
C PHE A 40 15.90 42.75 25.97
N ALA A 41 16.39 43.80 26.62
CA ALA A 41 15.61 44.84 27.27
C ALA A 41 15.34 46.02 26.32
N PHE A 42 14.35 46.84 26.71
CA PHE A 42 13.94 48.16 26.20
C PHE A 42 12.99 48.12 24.97
N LEU A 43 11.84 48.82 24.92
CA LEU A 43 11.43 50.11 25.51
C LEU A 43 9.92 50.17 25.87
N ARG A 44 9.66 50.78 27.04
CA ARG A 44 8.66 51.83 27.38
C ARG A 44 7.18 51.69 26.96
N GLY A 45 6.33 51.72 27.99
CA GLY A 45 5.29 52.77 28.11
C GLY A 45 3.84 52.31 28.29
N GLY A 46 3.25 52.56 29.46
CA GLY A 46 1.78 52.69 29.62
C GLY A 46 1.12 51.86 30.72
N PHE A 47 0.90 52.50 31.88
CA PHE A 47 -0.22 52.37 32.84
C PHE A 47 -1.49 51.62 32.33
N LEU A 48 -2.26 50.80 33.07
CA LEU A 48 -2.74 50.80 34.46
C LEU A 48 -3.30 49.40 34.87
N PRO A 49 -3.66 49.15 36.14
CA PRO A 49 -3.81 47.83 36.76
C PRO A 49 -5.26 47.33 36.82
N PHE A 50 -5.45 46.02 36.74
CA PHE A 50 -6.63 45.36 37.32
C PHE A 50 -6.24 44.10 38.09
N ILE A 51 -6.73 44.10 39.32
CA ILE A 51 -6.67 43.08 40.37
C ILE A 51 -7.48 41.85 39.92
N TRP A 52 -6.98 40.61 40.11
CA TRP A 52 -7.65 39.64 41.00
C TRP A 52 -7.03 38.21 41.08
N ILE A 53 -7.01 37.74 42.34
CA ILE A 53 -7.11 36.39 42.92
C ILE A 53 -6.11 35.31 42.50
N LYS A 54 -5.22 35.04 43.45
CA LYS A 54 -4.50 33.78 43.63
C LYS A 54 -5.46 32.68 44.07
N ALA A 55 -5.82 31.77 43.16
CA ALA A 55 -6.37 30.47 43.54
C ALA A 55 -5.19 29.50 43.76
N LYS A 56 -4.98 29.08 45.02
CA LYS A 56 -4.10 27.96 45.36
C LYS A 56 -4.72 26.70 44.75
N SER A 57 -4.14 26.17 43.68
CA SER A 57 -4.47 24.82 43.21
C SER A 57 -3.66 23.82 44.04
N GLU A 58 -4.37 22.93 44.71
CA GLU A 58 -3.83 21.82 45.47
C GLU A 58 -3.02 20.89 44.57
N LYS A 59 -1.92 20.37 45.11
CA LYS A 59 -1.10 19.32 44.49
C LYS A 59 -1.96 18.06 44.35
N GLY A 60 -2.62 17.89 43.21
CA GLY A 60 -3.11 16.60 42.75
C GLY A 60 -1.93 15.74 42.36
N THR A 61 -1.78 14.60 43.04
CA THR A 61 -0.80 13.55 42.77
C THR A 61 -0.92 13.08 41.32
N GLU A 62 0.00 13.51 40.45
CA GLU A 62 0.16 12.92 39.11
C GLU A 62 0.71 11.49 39.25
N SER A 63 -0.17 10.51 39.39
CA SER A 63 0.14 9.13 39.02
C SER A 63 -0.45 8.84 37.63
N SER A 64 -0.02 9.59 36.62
CA SER A 64 -0.18 9.14 35.24
C SER A 64 0.99 8.21 34.96
N SER A 65 0.79 6.91 35.20
CA SER A 65 1.67 5.88 34.63
C SER A 65 1.40 5.86 33.12
N SER A 66 1.93 6.83 32.38
CA SER A 66 1.87 6.83 30.94
C SER A 66 2.67 5.63 30.44
N LEU A 67 1.99 4.73 29.73
CA LEU A 67 2.66 3.65 29.01
C LEU A 67 3.72 4.27 28.10
N PRO A 68 4.91 3.65 27.95
CA PRO A 68 5.89 4.11 26.98
C PRO A 68 5.24 4.22 25.60
N GLU A 69 5.31 5.40 24.98
CA GLU A 69 4.63 5.68 23.71
C GLU A 69 5.15 4.83 22.54
N ASP A 70 6.31 4.19 22.71
CA ASP A 70 6.93 3.26 21.77
C ASP A 70 6.60 1.78 22.05
N SER A 71 5.83 1.48 23.10
CA SER A 71 5.46 0.10 23.44
C SER A 71 4.52 -0.53 22.41
N ILE A 72 4.56 -1.85 22.31
CA ILE A 72 3.62 -2.64 21.49
C ILE A 72 2.16 -2.41 21.92
N ALA A 73 1.92 -2.17 23.21
CA ALA A 73 0.61 -1.82 23.72
C ALA A 73 0.12 -0.46 23.18
N ALA A 74 1.00 0.56 23.16
CA ALA A 74 0.69 1.86 22.59
C ALA A 74 0.38 1.78 21.08
N LEU A 75 1.15 0.97 20.34
CA LEU A 75 0.86 0.70 18.92
C LEU A 75 -0.51 0.05 18.75
N TYR A 76 -0.80 -1.02 19.50
CA TYR A 76 -2.09 -1.72 19.42
C TYR A 76 -3.26 -0.77 19.71
N LEU A 77 -3.18 0.01 20.78
CA LEU A 77 -4.20 1.01 21.12
C LEU A 77 -4.35 2.08 20.05
N SER A 78 -3.25 2.54 19.45
CA SER A 78 -3.31 3.55 18.38
C SER A 78 -3.95 3.02 17.10
N LEU A 79 -3.79 1.73 16.80
CA LEU A 79 -4.45 1.06 15.68
C LEU A 79 -5.94 0.87 15.97
N GLU A 80 -6.31 0.28 17.12
CA GLU A 80 -7.71 0.04 17.51
C GLU A 80 -8.54 1.33 17.62
N SER A 81 -7.90 2.44 17.96
CA SER A 81 -8.55 3.76 18.07
C SER A 81 -8.57 4.57 16.77
N GLY A 82 -8.03 4.06 15.66
CA GLY A 82 -7.99 4.78 14.39
C GLY A 82 -7.12 6.04 14.41
N LYS A 83 -6.16 6.14 15.34
CA LYS A 83 -5.31 7.33 15.50
C LYS A 83 -4.04 7.28 14.64
N PHE A 84 -3.76 6.14 14.01
CA PHE A 84 -2.55 5.93 13.22
C PHE A 84 -2.90 5.45 11.82
N TRP A 85 -2.45 6.21 10.83
CA TRP A 85 -2.47 5.82 9.43
C TRP A 85 -1.19 5.05 9.12
N PHE A 86 -1.33 3.93 8.42
CA PHE A 86 -0.19 3.07 8.11
C PHE A 86 -0.23 2.55 6.67
N PRO A 87 0.93 2.24 6.06
CA PRO A 87 1.01 1.78 4.70
C PRO A 87 0.61 0.30 4.62
N ALA A 88 -0.28 -0.01 3.70
CA ALA A 88 -0.62 -1.37 3.31
C ALA A 88 -1.09 -1.38 1.85
N GLN A 89 -1.53 -2.55 1.38
CA GLN A 89 -2.06 -2.70 0.03
C GLN A 89 -3.54 -3.10 0.06
N VAL A 90 -4.30 -2.54 -0.89
CA VAL A 90 -5.72 -2.79 -1.08
C VAL A 90 -5.95 -3.46 -2.43
N TYR A 91 -6.60 -4.61 -2.43
CA TYR A 91 -7.06 -5.31 -3.61
C TYR A 91 -8.29 -4.65 -4.22
N ASN A 92 -8.38 -4.65 -5.56
CA ASN A 92 -9.53 -4.24 -6.37
C ASN A 92 -10.10 -2.87 -5.96
N ARG A 93 -9.26 -1.82 -5.98
CA ARG A 93 -9.62 -0.45 -5.58
C ARG A 93 -10.94 0.06 -6.15
N GLU A 94 -11.30 -0.33 -7.37
CA GLU A 94 -12.48 0.22 -8.05
C GLU A 94 -13.75 -0.64 -7.97
N ASN A 95 -13.92 -1.46 -6.92
CA ASN A 95 -15.16 -2.19 -6.56
C ASN A 95 -16.19 -2.40 -7.70
N GLY A 96 -15.84 -3.19 -8.72
CA GLY A 96 -16.74 -3.52 -9.84
C GLY A 96 -16.54 -2.72 -11.13
N HIS A 97 -15.61 -1.76 -11.20
CA HIS A 97 -15.15 -1.22 -12.48
C HIS A 97 -14.33 -2.26 -13.23
N ALA A 98 -14.89 -2.64 -14.36
CA ALA A 98 -14.52 -3.76 -15.19
C ALA A 98 -13.07 -3.67 -15.75
N GLY A 99 -12.48 -2.47 -15.79
CA GLY A 99 -11.12 -2.22 -16.30
C GLY A 99 -10.00 -2.63 -15.32
N PHE A 100 -10.23 -2.56 -14.02
CA PHE A 100 -9.18 -2.62 -12.98
C PHE A 100 -9.29 -3.86 -12.09
N MET A 101 -9.88 -4.94 -12.63
CA MET A 101 -10.08 -6.17 -11.90
C MET A 101 -8.75 -6.91 -11.68
N LEU A 102 -8.66 -7.59 -10.54
CA LEU A 102 -7.45 -8.30 -10.11
C LEU A 102 -6.22 -7.39 -10.02
N SER A 103 -6.44 -6.18 -9.51
CA SER A 103 -5.40 -5.18 -9.25
C SER A 103 -5.18 -4.97 -7.75
N CYS A 104 -4.03 -4.46 -7.35
CA CYS A 104 -3.69 -4.17 -5.97
C CYS A 104 -2.83 -2.89 -5.88
N TYR A 105 -3.17 -1.98 -4.97
CA TYR A 105 -2.52 -0.67 -4.86
C TYR A 105 -2.05 -0.37 -3.45
N ASP A 106 -0.94 0.36 -3.35
CA ASP A 106 -0.47 0.93 -2.09
C ASP A 106 -1.43 2.02 -1.61
N ALA A 107 -1.73 2.00 -0.31
CA ALA A 107 -2.60 2.97 0.34
C ALA A 107 -2.12 3.25 1.78
N GLN A 108 -2.55 4.39 2.32
CA GLN A 108 -2.53 4.64 3.75
C GLN A 108 -3.88 4.20 4.33
N LEU A 109 -3.84 3.27 5.29
CA LEU A 109 -5.02 2.72 5.93
C LEU A 109 -5.22 3.29 7.32
N CYS A 110 -6.47 3.48 7.69
CA CYS A 110 -6.92 3.75 9.05
C CYS A 110 -8.04 2.79 9.41
N TYR A 111 -7.96 2.18 10.58
CA TYR A 111 -8.97 1.24 11.05
C TYR A 111 -10.07 1.95 11.83
N ASP A 112 -11.32 1.55 11.58
CA ASP A 112 -12.48 1.94 12.36
C ASP A 112 -13.02 0.74 13.14
N SER A 113 -12.83 0.77 14.46
CA SER A 113 -13.29 -0.29 15.37
C SER A 113 -14.80 -0.37 15.52
N ARG A 114 -15.56 0.66 15.13
CA ARG A 114 -17.03 0.64 15.22
C ARG A 114 -17.67 -0.22 14.15
N SER A 115 -17.12 -0.16 12.95
CA SER A 115 -17.57 -0.92 11.79
C SER A 115 -16.76 -2.18 11.53
N ASP A 116 -15.61 -2.35 12.19
CA ASP A 116 -14.60 -3.38 11.89
C ASP A 116 -14.12 -3.31 10.43
N THR A 117 -13.94 -2.09 9.93
CA THR A 117 -13.50 -1.82 8.55
C THR A 117 -12.37 -0.80 8.49
N PHE A 118 -11.89 -0.53 7.27
CA PHE A 118 -10.82 0.42 7.02
C PHE A 118 -11.24 1.54 6.09
N LEU A 119 -10.66 2.71 6.35
CA LEU A 119 -10.55 3.79 5.38
C LEU A 119 -9.18 3.68 4.70
N ALA A 120 -9.16 3.72 3.36
CA ALA A 120 -7.95 3.85 2.58
C ALA A 120 -7.83 5.23 1.96
N ARG A 121 -6.62 5.76 1.96
CA ARG A 121 -6.24 6.98 1.25
C ARG A 121 -5.18 6.65 0.22
N TYR A 122 -5.48 6.99 -1.02
CA TYR A 122 -4.57 6.86 -2.15
C TYR A 122 -4.10 8.27 -2.56
N SER A 123 -2.80 8.45 -2.79
CA SER A 123 -2.24 9.68 -3.36
C SER A 123 -1.57 9.36 -4.69
N PRO A 124 -2.35 9.18 -5.77
CA PRO A 124 -1.75 9.01 -7.07
C PRO A 124 -1.00 10.27 -7.52
N HIS A 125 -1.49 11.48 -7.22
CA HIS A 125 -0.97 12.77 -7.74
C HIS A 125 -1.01 13.89 -6.68
N GLY A 126 -0.78 13.57 -5.40
CA GLY A 126 -0.95 14.54 -4.31
C GLY A 126 -2.41 14.88 -3.97
N ARG A 127 -3.36 14.52 -4.83
CA ARG A 127 -4.80 14.53 -4.53
C ARG A 127 -5.21 13.22 -3.88
N TRP A 128 -5.68 13.31 -2.64
CA TRP A 128 -6.13 12.15 -1.90
C TRP A 128 -7.54 11.73 -2.34
N THR A 129 -7.68 10.47 -2.75
CA THR A 129 -8.98 9.82 -2.84
C THR A 129 -9.16 8.90 -1.64
N THR A 130 -10.32 8.95 -1.00
CA THR A 130 -10.65 8.09 0.13
C THR A 130 -11.62 6.99 -0.33
N GLU A 131 -11.36 5.77 0.10
CA GLU A 131 -12.28 4.64 -0.01
C GLU A 131 -12.62 4.19 1.42
N GLU A 132 -13.89 3.92 1.68
CA GLU A 132 -14.41 3.56 3.00
C GLU A 132 -14.94 2.13 3.01
N ASN A 133 -15.17 1.59 4.21
CA ASN A 133 -15.76 0.26 4.42
C ASN A 133 -14.94 -0.90 3.83
N ILE A 134 -13.61 -0.74 3.75
CA ILE A 134 -12.73 -1.78 3.22
C ILE A 134 -12.62 -2.92 4.24
N GLN A 135 -12.91 -4.12 3.78
CA GLN A 135 -12.90 -5.33 4.58
C GLN A 135 -11.49 -5.94 4.68
N TRP A 136 -11.24 -6.70 5.75
CA TRP A 136 -9.95 -7.33 6.05
C TRP A 136 -9.43 -8.25 4.93
N ASP A 137 -10.31 -8.93 4.21
CA ASP A 137 -9.98 -9.86 3.12
C ASP A 137 -9.45 -9.15 1.86
N ARG A 138 -9.75 -7.85 1.70
CA ARG A 138 -9.22 -7.00 0.62
C ARG A 138 -7.87 -6.39 0.94
N LEU A 139 -7.26 -6.71 2.07
CA LEU A 139 -6.02 -6.10 2.52
C LEU A 139 -4.87 -7.09 2.55
N ARG A 140 -3.66 -6.59 2.28
CA ARG A 140 -2.42 -7.33 2.52
C ARG A 140 -1.29 -6.41 2.97
N VAL A 141 -0.30 -7.00 3.64
CA VAL A 141 1.02 -6.39 3.76
C VAL A 141 1.61 -6.21 2.34
N PRO A 142 2.22 -5.06 2.03
CA PRO A 142 2.91 -4.89 0.75
C PRO A 142 4.01 -5.95 0.62
N PRO A 143 4.01 -6.77 -0.44
CA PRO A 143 4.96 -7.86 -0.60
C PRO A 143 6.39 -7.34 -0.79
N ILE A 144 6.52 -6.09 -1.24
CA ILE A 144 7.79 -5.44 -1.55
C ILE A 144 7.79 -4.06 -0.88
N ALA A 145 8.84 -3.78 -0.11
CA ALA A 145 8.99 -2.54 0.64
C ALA A 145 9.63 -1.41 -0.20
N THR A 146 9.18 -1.23 -1.44
CA THR A 146 9.67 -0.20 -2.38
C THR A 146 8.67 0.93 -2.53
N SER A 147 9.11 2.08 -3.06
CA SER A 147 8.21 3.18 -3.42
C SER A 147 7.17 2.72 -4.45
N PRO A 148 5.91 3.18 -4.36
CA PRO A 148 4.88 2.89 -5.37
C PRO A 148 5.25 3.40 -6.78
N HIS A 149 6.19 4.35 -6.89
CA HIS A 149 6.68 4.88 -8.17
C HIS A 149 7.97 4.19 -8.65
N ALA A 150 8.55 3.31 -7.83
CA ALA A 150 9.76 2.60 -8.20
C ALA A 150 9.43 1.39 -9.07
N LEU A 151 10.16 1.27 -10.18
CA LEU A 151 10.13 0.07 -11.01
C LEU A 151 10.71 -1.10 -10.22
N HIS A 152 9.97 -2.20 -10.13
CA HIS A 152 10.44 -3.43 -9.52
C HIS A 152 11.43 -4.14 -10.45
N ILE A 153 12.58 -4.52 -9.89
CA ILE A 153 13.60 -5.30 -10.60
C ILE A 153 13.14 -6.76 -10.60
N SER A 154 12.87 -7.30 -11.79
CA SER A 154 12.34 -8.66 -11.94
C SER A 154 13.50 -9.65 -11.94
N ASP A 155 13.59 -10.47 -10.90
CA ASP A 155 14.63 -11.50 -10.73
C ASP A 155 14.18 -12.90 -11.18
N CYS A 156 12.91 -13.04 -11.56
CA CYS A 156 12.26 -14.31 -11.85
C CYS A 156 12.04 -14.60 -13.35
N LEU A 157 12.41 -13.69 -14.25
CA LEU A 157 12.01 -13.73 -15.66
C LEU A 157 12.51 -14.98 -16.41
N ASP A 158 13.72 -15.45 -16.10
CA ASP A 158 14.30 -16.65 -16.72
C ASP A 158 13.57 -17.93 -16.29
N ASP A 159 13.01 -17.94 -15.08
CA ASP A 159 12.32 -19.09 -14.50
C ASP A 159 10.82 -19.14 -14.83
N LEU A 160 10.30 -18.18 -15.61
CA LEU A 160 8.90 -18.14 -16.02
C LEU A 160 8.57 -19.27 -17.00
N ARG A 161 7.54 -20.04 -16.66
CA ARG A 161 6.98 -21.16 -17.41
C ARG A 161 5.47 -20.98 -17.57
N PRO A 162 4.87 -21.49 -18.67
CA PRO A 162 3.42 -21.48 -18.81
C PRO A 162 2.71 -22.09 -17.60
N GLY A 163 1.64 -21.42 -17.16
CA GLY A 163 0.89 -21.75 -15.94
C GLY A 163 1.41 -21.10 -14.66
N ASP A 164 2.61 -20.48 -14.67
CA ASP A 164 3.08 -19.72 -13.51
C ASP A 164 2.18 -18.50 -13.25
N HIS A 165 1.92 -18.25 -11.98
CA HIS A 165 1.16 -17.09 -11.52
C HIS A 165 2.11 -15.93 -11.25
N ILE A 166 1.74 -14.72 -11.67
CA ILE A 166 2.56 -13.53 -11.52
C ILE A 166 1.75 -12.33 -11.04
N GLU A 167 2.47 -11.32 -10.56
CA GLU A 167 1.99 -9.95 -10.61
C GLU A 167 2.93 -9.09 -11.45
N ILE A 168 2.34 -8.22 -12.26
CA ILE A 168 3.06 -7.21 -13.04
C ILE A 168 2.69 -5.82 -12.56
N GLN A 169 3.68 -4.93 -12.50
CA GLN A 169 3.43 -3.52 -12.30
C GLN A 169 2.77 -2.93 -13.54
N TRP A 170 1.71 -2.15 -13.34
CA TRP A 170 1.13 -1.34 -14.41
C TRP A 170 0.80 0.06 -13.91
N ARG A 171 0.96 1.06 -14.78
CA ARG A 171 0.50 2.43 -14.53
C ARG A 171 0.00 3.07 -15.81
N ARG A 172 -0.97 3.97 -15.68
CA ARG A 172 -1.55 4.68 -16.84
C ARG A 172 -0.54 5.59 -17.52
N ASN A 173 0.23 6.35 -16.74
CA ASN A 173 1.26 7.27 -17.20
C ASN A 173 2.37 7.39 -16.15
N LYS A 174 3.43 8.14 -16.47
CA LYS A 174 4.60 8.27 -15.59
C LYS A 174 4.38 9.05 -14.29
N GLU A 175 3.30 9.81 -14.20
CA GLU A 175 2.90 10.56 -13.01
C GLU A 175 2.12 9.68 -12.02
N PHE A 176 1.51 8.58 -12.48
CA PHE A 176 0.82 7.63 -11.60
C PHE A 176 1.81 6.65 -10.94
N PRO A 177 1.54 6.25 -9.68
CA PRO A 177 2.22 5.10 -9.09
C PRO A 177 1.83 3.82 -9.83
N TYR A 178 2.68 2.81 -9.73
CA TYR A 178 2.33 1.46 -10.15
C TYR A 178 1.29 0.87 -9.21
N GLY A 179 0.34 0.14 -9.78
CA GLY A 179 -0.36 -0.93 -9.09
C GLY A 179 0.17 -2.29 -9.54
N TRP A 180 -0.30 -3.35 -8.91
CA TRP A 180 0.04 -4.73 -9.25
C TRP A 180 -1.16 -5.45 -9.86
N TRP A 181 -0.99 -6.03 -11.04
CA TRP A 181 -2.01 -6.80 -11.73
C TRP A 181 -1.63 -8.26 -11.71
N TYR A 182 -2.57 -9.09 -11.29
CA TYR A 182 -2.42 -10.52 -11.36
C TYR A 182 -2.59 -11.02 -12.79
N GLY A 183 -1.70 -11.94 -13.18
CA GLY A 183 -1.76 -12.64 -14.46
C GLY A 183 -1.19 -14.05 -14.37
N VAL A 184 -1.24 -14.77 -15.47
CA VAL A 184 -0.68 -16.12 -15.63
C VAL A 184 0.21 -16.13 -16.86
N ILE A 185 1.30 -16.89 -16.83
CA ILE A 185 2.13 -17.07 -18.02
C ILE A 185 1.40 -17.99 -19.01
N GLY A 186 1.18 -17.49 -20.22
CA GLY A 186 0.56 -18.21 -21.32
C GLY A 186 1.54 -19.07 -22.11
N HIS A 187 0.98 -19.86 -23.02
CA HIS A 187 1.76 -20.53 -24.06
C HIS A 187 1.98 -19.59 -25.26
N LEU A 188 3.06 -19.81 -26.01
CA LEU A 188 3.24 -19.18 -27.32
C LEU A 188 2.14 -19.63 -28.28
N GLU A 189 1.73 -18.78 -29.22
CA GLU A 189 0.65 -19.07 -30.18
C GLU A 189 0.88 -20.37 -30.98
N GLN A 190 2.14 -20.67 -31.31
CA GLN A 190 2.52 -21.87 -32.08
C GLN A 190 2.59 -23.14 -31.22
N CYS A 191 2.45 -23.02 -29.90
CA CYS A 191 2.54 -24.15 -28.99
C CYS A 191 1.21 -24.90 -28.94
N GLN A 192 1.25 -26.21 -29.15
CA GLN A 192 0.09 -27.11 -29.10
C GLN A 192 -0.46 -27.33 -27.66
N GLY A 193 -0.01 -26.55 -26.67
CA GLY A 193 -0.55 -26.55 -25.31
C GLY A 193 -0.47 -27.88 -24.55
N HIS A 194 0.43 -28.80 -24.92
CA HIS A 194 0.55 -30.12 -24.28
C HIS A 194 1.18 -30.05 -22.88
N GLY A 195 0.44 -29.48 -21.92
CA GLY A 195 0.77 -29.43 -20.50
C GLY A 195 2.17 -28.85 -20.22
N ASN A 196 2.83 -29.41 -19.21
CA ASN A 196 4.14 -28.94 -18.74
C ASN A 196 5.32 -29.34 -19.67
N HIS A 197 5.07 -30.07 -20.76
CA HIS A 197 6.11 -30.57 -21.66
C HIS A 197 6.35 -29.65 -22.87
N CYS A 198 6.07 -28.36 -22.73
CA CYS A 198 6.31 -27.39 -23.78
C CYS A 198 7.69 -26.74 -23.68
N HIS A 199 8.22 -26.33 -24.84
CA HIS A 199 9.49 -25.61 -24.94
C HIS A 199 9.34 -24.07 -24.85
N CYS A 200 8.15 -23.56 -24.51
CA CYS A 200 7.91 -22.11 -24.40
C CYS A 200 8.83 -21.42 -23.40
N HIS A 201 9.25 -22.12 -22.34
CA HIS A 201 10.14 -21.57 -21.32
C HIS A 201 11.58 -21.32 -21.82
N TYR A 202 11.99 -21.94 -22.94
CA TYR A 202 13.28 -21.67 -23.57
C TYR A 202 13.25 -20.47 -24.52
N ASN A 203 12.06 -19.94 -24.84
CA ASN A 203 11.93 -18.79 -25.72
C ASN A 203 12.08 -17.49 -24.93
N ASP A 204 12.79 -16.52 -25.51
CA ASP A 204 12.95 -15.20 -24.92
C ASP A 204 11.61 -14.44 -24.83
N ILE A 205 10.68 -14.76 -25.72
CA ILE A 205 9.32 -14.23 -25.75
C ILE A 205 8.47 -14.93 -24.69
N VAL A 206 7.80 -14.15 -23.84
CA VAL A 206 6.89 -14.63 -22.81
C VAL A 206 5.52 -13.97 -22.99
N ILE A 207 4.47 -14.78 -23.00
CA ILE A 207 3.09 -14.31 -23.05
C ILE A 207 2.57 -14.17 -21.63
N LEU A 208 2.06 -12.99 -21.29
CA LEU A 208 1.33 -12.76 -20.05
C LEU A 208 -0.16 -12.75 -20.39
N GLU A 209 -0.94 -13.55 -19.66
CA GLU A 209 -2.37 -13.69 -19.86
C GLU A 209 -3.16 -13.16 -18.66
N PHE A 210 -4.17 -12.38 -18.98
CA PHE A 210 -5.12 -11.77 -18.07
C PHE A 210 -6.51 -12.29 -18.41
N THR A 211 -6.79 -13.51 -17.96
CA THR A 211 -8.01 -14.25 -18.29
C THR A 211 -9.28 -13.68 -17.65
N GLN A 212 -9.15 -12.66 -16.79
CA GLN A 212 -10.27 -11.83 -16.35
C GLN A 212 -10.90 -11.04 -17.51
N TYR A 213 -10.18 -10.83 -18.62
CA TYR A 213 -10.68 -10.15 -19.82
C TYR A 213 -11.16 -11.14 -20.89
N THR A 214 -12.20 -10.75 -21.62
CA THR A 214 -12.80 -11.53 -22.73
C THR A 214 -11.81 -11.85 -23.84
N ALA A 215 -12.06 -12.98 -24.52
CA ALA A 215 -11.31 -13.33 -25.73
C ALA A 215 -11.51 -12.24 -26.79
N GLY A 216 -10.42 -11.73 -27.35
CA GLY A 216 -10.43 -10.60 -28.29
C GLY A 216 -10.14 -9.23 -27.65
N SER A 217 -10.21 -9.10 -26.32
CA SER A 217 -9.83 -7.85 -25.65
C SER A 217 -8.33 -7.59 -25.79
N ARG A 218 -7.95 -6.36 -26.15
CA ARG A 218 -6.53 -5.93 -26.18
C ARG A 218 -5.82 -6.04 -24.83
N TRP A 219 -6.58 -6.08 -23.73
CA TRP A 219 -6.06 -6.21 -22.37
C TRP A 219 -5.81 -7.66 -21.94
N ARG A 220 -6.27 -8.64 -22.72
CA ARG A 220 -6.20 -10.06 -22.35
C ARG A 220 -4.78 -10.60 -22.38
N GLN A 221 -3.95 -10.12 -23.30
CA GLN A 221 -2.60 -10.64 -23.48
C GLN A 221 -1.63 -9.49 -23.71
N THR A 222 -0.43 -9.63 -23.15
CA THR A 222 0.72 -8.79 -23.51
C THR A 222 1.96 -9.65 -23.65
N VAL A 223 2.93 -9.15 -24.39
CA VAL A 223 4.16 -9.87 -24.73
C VAL A 223 5.34 -9.14 -24.14
N ILE A 224 6.20 -9.89 -23.43
CA ILE A 224 7.46 -9.39 -22.91
C ILE A 224 8.63 -10.20 -23.47
N ASN A 225 9.84 -9.66 -23.34
CA ASN A 225 11.07 -10.38 -23.64
C ASN A 225 11.87 -10.56 -22.34
N ARG A 226 12.08 -11.79 -21.87
CA ARG A 226 12.69 -12.07 -20.55
C ARG A 226 14.13 -11.55 -20.40
N LYS A 227 14.91 -11.47 -21.50
CA LYS A 227 16.30 -10.98 -21.49
C LYS A 227 16.42 -9.45 -21.48
N HIS A 228 15.43 -8.76 -22.04
CA HIS A 228 15.47 -7.30 -22.26
C HIS A 228 14.21 -6.61 -21.70
N HIS A 229 13.60 -7.18 -20.66
CA HIS A 229 12.41 -6.60 -20.07
C HIS A 229 12.78 -5.37 -19.24
N ILE A 230 12.19 -4.24 -19.63
CA ILE A 230 12.19 -2.98 -18.90
C ILE A 230 10.74 -2.48 -18.92
N GLU A 231 10.47 -1.35 -18.26
CA GLU A 231 9.17 -0.70 -18.43
C GLU A 231 8.89 -0.45 -19.93
N LYS A 232 7.78 -0.98 -20.43
CA LYS A 232 7.34 -0.83 -21.82
C LYS A 232 5.88 -0.45 -21.87
N GLY A 233 5.51 0.38 -22.84
CA GLY A 233 4.14 0.82 -23.03
C GLY A 233 4.05 2.25 -23.53
N ASN A 234 2.84 2.78 -23.50
CA ASN A 234 2.52 4.11 -24.01
C ASN A 234 1.31 4.67 -23.24
N GLU A 235 0.91 5.91 -23.51
CA GLU A 235 -0.21 6.57 -22.82
C GLU A 235 -1.60 5.98 -23.15
N ILE A 236 -1.71 5.16 -24.21
CA ILE A 236 -2.94 4.53 -24.69
C ILE A 236 -3.18 3.17 -24.01
N ASP A 237 -2.12 2.38 -23.85
CA ASP A 237 -2.15 1.02 -23.29
C ASP A 237 -1.60 0.97 -21.84
N GLY A 238 -1.11 2.10 -21.35
CA GLY A 238 -0.35 2.18 -20.10
C GLY A 238 1.03 1.55 -20.22
N PHE A 239 1.75 1.58 -19.10
CA PHE A 239 3.12 1.12 -18.98
C PHE A 239 3.19 -0.12 -18.09
N TYR A 240 3.72 -1.20 -18.65
CA TYR A 240 3.96 -2.48 -17.99
C TYR A 240 5.40 -2.50 -17.48
N GLY A 241 5.55 -2.64 -16.16
CA GLY A 241 6.82 -2.55 -15.44
C GLY A 241 7.32 -3.91 -14.95
N GLY A 242 7.81 -3.93 -13.71
CA GLY A 242 8.42 -5.10 -13.11
C GLY A 242 7.44 -6.23 -12.84
N ILE A 243 7.95 -7.46 -12.83
CA ILE A 243 7.19 -8.70 -12.69
C ILE A 243 7.75 -9.47 -11.50
N ARG A 244 6.84 -9.95 -10.64
CA ARG A 244 7.14 -10.91 -9.59
C ARG A 244 6.38 -12.21 -9.83
N LYS A 245 7.04 -13.34 -9.60
CA LYS A 245 6.43 -14.65 -9.60
C LYS A 245 5.75 -14.93 -8.25
N LEU A 246 4.54 -15.46 -8.28
CA LEU A 246 3.80 -15.86 -7.09
C LEU A 246 4.09 -17.32 -6.77
N HIS A 247 4.77 -17.56 -5.65
CA HIS A 247 5.09 -18.91 -5.20
C HIS A 247 4.12 -19.43 -4.12
N SER A 248 3.53 -18.54 -3.32
CA SER A 248 2.61 -18.90 -2.24
C SER A 248 1.26 -19.32 -2.79
N LYS A 249 0.82 -20.53 -2.41
CA LYS A 249 -0.52 -21.02 -2.73
C LYS A 249 -1.60 -20.14 -2.09
N GLU A 250 -1.32 -19.58 -0.92
CA GLU A 250 -2.21 -18.69 -0.19
C GLU A 250 -2.40 -17.37 -0.94
N GLU A 251 -1.34 -16.75 -1.47
CA GLU A 251 -1.44 -15.54 -2.30
C GLU A 251 -2.23 -15.79 -3.58
N ILE A 252 -1.95 -16.91 -4.26
CA ILE A 252 -2.67 -17.31 -5.47
C ILE A 252 -4.16 -17.56 -5.15
N ALA A 253 -4.47 -18.23 -4.05
CA ALA A 253 -5.85 -18.48 -3.62
C ALA A 253 -6.59 -17.17 -3.31
N ARG A 254 -5.94 -16.18 -2.69
CA ARG A 254 -6.55 -14.84 -2.48
C ARG A 254 -6.94 -14.20 -3.80
N TRP A 255 -6.05 -14.21 -4.79
CA TRP A 255 -6.38 -13.68 -6.13
C TRP A 255 -7.55 -14.41 -6.78
N LYS A 256 -7.58 -15.75 -6.68
CA LYS A 256 -8.69 -16.56 -7.20
C LYS A 256 -10.02 -16.29 -6.48
N ASN A 257 -10.00 -15.96 -5.20
CA ASN A 257 -11.21 -15.58 -4.46
C ASN A 257 -11.74 -14.19 -4.85
N LEU A 258 -10.86 -13.33 -5.37
CA LEU A 258 -11.18 -12.00 -5.87
C LEU A 258 -11.59 -11.99 -7.35
N TRP A 259 -11.78 -13.17 -7.95
CA TRP A 259 -12.09 -13.31 -9.37
C TRP A 259 -13.43 -12.62 -9.72
N PRO A 260 -13.51 -11.94 -10.89
CA PRO A 260 -14.77 -11.43 -11.40
C PRO A 260 -15.88 -12.49 -11.41
N THR A 261 -17.04 -12.19 -10.84
CA THR A 261 -18.24 -13.01 -11.04
C THR A 261 -18.93 -12.74 -12.38
N LYS A 262 -18.60 -11.62 -13.04
CA LYS A 262 -19.07 -11.25 -14.37
C LYS A 262 -17.89 -11.05 -15.31
N ILE A 263 -17.96 -11.65 -16.49
CA ILE A 263 -16.98 -11.48 -17.54
C ILE A 263 -17.11 -10.07 -18.12
N VAL A 264 -15.99 -9.36 -18.23
CA VAL A 264 -15.95 -8.00 -18.73
C VAL A 264 -15.70 -7.98 -20.24
N ILE A 265 -16.66 -7.45 -20.99
CA ILE A 265 -16.51 -7.13 -22.41
C ILE A 265 -15.88 -5.73 -22.48
N HIS A 266 -14.66 -5.64 -23.03
CA HIS A 266 -14.04 -4.36 -23.39
C HIS A 266 -13.86 -4.36 -24.90
N ASP A 267 -14.39 -3.32 -25.55
CA ASP A 267 -14.12 -2.98 -26.95
C ASP A 267 -12.74 -2.29 -27.09
#